data_AF-A0A6M1YRA9-F1
#
_entry.id   AF-A0A6M1YRA9-F1
#
_cell.length_a   1.000
_cell.length_b   1.000
_cell.length_c   1.000
_cell.angle_alpha   90.00
_cell.angle_beta   90.00
_cell.angle_gamma   90.00
#
_symmetry.space_group_name_H-M   'P 1'
#
loop_
_entity.id
_entity.type
_entity.pdbx_description
1 polymer ?
#
loop_
_entity_poly.entity_id
_entity_poly.type
_entity_poly.pdbx_seq_one_letter_code
_entity_poly.pdbx_strand_id
1 'polypeptide(L)'
;MFKILKKWIIGFLVFLNASIFALNVNFSDPTSTPFGTPDLSDSNENAVDSQITTDNSGRYVYAIWKRDDGTVTYVIQTTTSRDFGSYLERCYGSIRLEPNGYRATNNN
;
A
#
# COMPACT_ATOMS: atom_id res chain seq x y z
N MET A 1 -48.95 -23.34 -7.97
CA MET A 1 -48.06 -22.21 -7.63
C MET A 1 -47.10 -22.50 -6.48
N PHE A 2 -47.57 -22.97 -5.32
CA PHE A 2 -46.76 -23.20 -4.10
C PHE A 2 -45.53 -24.14 -4.26
N LYS A 3 -45.63 -25.18 -5.11
CA LYS A 3 -44.55 -26.15 -5.35
C LYS A 3 -43.32 -25.55 -6.04
N ILE A 4 -43.52 -24.53 -6.88
CA ILE A 4 -42.44 -23.83 -7.58
C ILE A 4 -41.75 -22.86 -6.64
N LEU A 5 -42.52 -22.08 -5.87
CA LEU A 5 -42.00 -21.16 -4.86
C LEU A 5 -41.11 -21.88 -3.82
N LYS A 6 -41.52 -23.06 -3.36
CA LYS A 6 -40.76 -23.86 -2.40
C LYS A 6 -39.40 -24.31 -2.94
N LYS A 7 -39.31 -24.64 -4.24
CA LYS A 7 -38.05 -25.01 -4.90
C LYS A 7 -37.09 -23.82 -5.02
N TRP A 8 -37.62 -22.65 -5.36
CA TRP A 8 -36.83 -21.41 -5.43
C TRP A 8 -36.27 -21.00 -4.07
N ILE A 9 -37.07 -21.10 -3.01
CA ILE A 9 -36.62 -20.81 -1.64
C ILE A 9 -35.49 -21.75 -1.22
N ILE A 10 -35.62 -23.05 -1.48
CA ILE A 10 -34.58 -24.03 -1.16
C ILE A 10 -33.30 -23.75 -1.95
N GLY A 11 -33.41 -23.48 -3.25
CA GLY A 11 -32.25 -23.15 -4.09
C GLY A 11 -31.53 -21.88 -3.63
N PHE A 12 -32.29 -20.85 -3.26
CA PHE A 12 -31.72 -19.60 -2.73
C PHE A 12 -31.01 -19.80 -1.39
N LEU A 13 -31.57 -20.60 -0.48
CA LEU A 13 -30.94 -20.94 0.80
C LEU A 13 -29.63 -21.72 0.62
N VAL A 14 -29.60 -22.67 -0.32
CA VAL A 14 -28.40 -23.44 -0.66
C VAL A 14 -27.33 -22.52 -1.26
N PHE A 15 -27.72 -21.64 -2.19
CA PHE A 15 -26.82 -20.65 -2.78
C PHE A 15 -26.24 -19.70 -1.73
N LEU A 16 -27.08 -19.18 -0.83
CA LEU A 16 -26.65 -18.26 0.22
C LEU A 16 -25.65 -18.94 1.17
N ASN A 17 -25.92 -20.19 1.54
CA ASN A 17 -25.03 -20.98 2.40
C ASN A 17 -23.67 -21.22 1.73
N ALA A 18 -23.65 -21.68 0.47
CA ALA A 18 -22.41 -21.90 -0.27
C ALA A 18 -21.62 -20.60 -0.51
N SER A 19 -22.31 -19.47 -0.73
CA SER A 19 -21.66 -18.17 -0.97
C SER A 19 -20.93 -17.65 0.26
N ILE A 20 -21.42 -17.95 1.47
CA ILE A 20 -20.75 -17.58 2.73
C ILE A 20 -19.39 -18.28 2.83
N PHE A 21 -19.30 -19.56 2.41
CA PHE A 21 -18.06 -20.32 2.42
C PHE A 21 -17.13 -20.01 1.23
N ALA A 22 -17.64 -19.38 0.18
CA ALA A 22 -16.84 -18.96 -0.99
C ALA A 22 -16.01 -17.69 -0.73
N LEU A 23 -16.31 -16.93 0.34
CA LEU A 23 -15.50 -15.80 0.79
C LEU A 23 -14.24 -16.31 1.51
N ASN A 24 -13.33 -16.92 0.76
CA ASN A 24 -12.02 -17.36 1.23
C ASN A 24 -11.03 -16.18 1.23
N VAL A 25 -11.26 -15.21 2.11
CA VAL A 25 -10.33 -14.10 2.32
C VAL A 25 -9.44 -14.45 3.51
N ASN A 26 -8.21 -14.82 3.23
CA ASN A 26 -7.21 -15.09 4.26
C ASN A 26 -6.33 -13.84 4.44
N PHE A 27 -6.49 -13.14 5.55
CA PHE A 27 -5.58 -12.07 5.95
C PHE A 27 -4.43 -12.70 6.73
N SER A 28 -3.19 -12.52 6.26
CA SER A 28 -2.00 -12.99 6.95
C SER A 28 -0.98 -11.87 7.04
N ASP A 29 -0.37 -11.71 8.21
CA ASP A 29 0.81 -10.87 8.36
C ASP A 29 2.00 -11.59 7.70
N PRO A 30 2.64 -10.99 6.68
CA PRO A 30 3.73 -11.65 5.99
C PRO A 30 4.95 -11.73 6.93
N THR A 31 5.55 -12.92 7.05
CA THR A 31 6.76 -13.15 7.88
C THR A 31 8.06 -12.72 7.20
N SER A 32 7.98 -12.32 5.94
CA SER A 32 9.07 -11.76 5.14
C SER A 32 8.49 -10.75 4.16
N THR A 33 9.31 -9.90 3.57
CA THR A 33 8.89 -9.02 2.47
C THR A 33 8.31 -9.88 1.32
N PRO A 34 7.03 -9.71 0.96
CA PRO A 34 6.42 -10.48 -0.14
C PRO A 34 7.15 -10.27 -1.47
N PHE A 35 7.17 -11.31 -2.31
CA PHE A 35 7.74 -11.22 -3.65
C PHE A 35 6.99 -10.16 -4.48
N GLY A 36 7.75 -9.31 -5.19
CA GLY A 36 7.18 -8.22 -6.00
C GLY A 36 6.78 -6.99 -5.19
N THR A 37 7.17 -6.89 -3.92
CA THR A 37 7.08 -5.62 -3.19
C THR A 37 8.00 -4.59 -3.84
N PRO A 38 7.49 -3.38 -4.17
CA PRO A 38 8.31 -2.32 -4.72
C PRO A 38 9.25 -1.75 -3.64
N ASP A 39 10.50 -1.54 -4.00
CA ASP A 39 11.45 -0.82 -3.15
C ASP A 39 11.10 0.68 -3.09
N LEU A 40 11.22 1.26 -1.90
CA LEU A 40 10.95 2.68 -1.69
C LEU A 40 12.10 3.58 -2.16
N SER A 41 13.33 3.07 -2.14
CA SER A 41 14.54 3.83 -2.48
C SER A 41 15.41 3.06 -3.45
N ASP A 42 16.28 3.77 -4.17
CA ASP A 42 17.28 3.13 -5.01
C ASP A 42 18.27 2.31 -4.16
N SER A 43 18.96 1.36 -4.79
CA SER A 43 19.97 0.56 -4.09
C SER A 43 21.07 1.45 -3.49
N ASN A 44 21.44 1.18 -2.24
CA ASN A 44 22.42 1.95 -1.44
C ASN A 44 21.92 3.30 -0.90
N GLU A 45 20.62 3.58 -0.98
CA GLU A 45 20.02 4.79 -0.40
C GLU A 45 19.50 4.59 1.04
N ASN A 46 19.89 3.53 1.75
CA ASN A 46 19.65 3.32 3.20
C ASN A 46 18.31 3.88 3.72
N ALA A 47 17.20 3.46 3.11
CA ALA A 47 15.88 3.90 3.53
C ALA A 47 15.50 3.30 4.89
N VAL A 48 15.07 4.17 5.80
CA VAL A 48 14.66 3.82 7.16
C VAL A 48 13.39 4.57 7.55
N ASP A 49 12.73 4.11 8.62
CA ASP A 49 11.54 4.74 9.21
C ASP A 49 10.43 5.05 8.20
N SER A 50 10.06 4.07 7.37
CA SER A 50 9.00 4.26 6.38
C SER A 50 7.61 4.33 7.03
N GLN A 51 6.76 5.18 6.46
CA GLN A 51 5.33 5.20 6.74
C GLN A 51 4.56 5.12 5.42
N ILE A 52 3.49 4.34 5.44
CA ILE A 52 2.61 4.12 4.31
C ILE A 52 1.18 4.45 4.71
N THR A 53 0.46 5.13 3.85
CA THR A 53 -0.96 5.43 4.03
C THR A 53 -1.68 5.41 2.69
N THR A 54 -3.00 5.44 2.73
CA THR A 54 -3.86 5.47 1.54
C THR A 54 -4.87 6.60 1.61
N ASP A 55 -5.42 6.97 0.46
CA ASP A 55 -6.58 7.87 0.40
C ASP A 55 -7.86 7.19 0.92
N ASN A 56 -8.95 7.95 1.01
CA ASN A 56 -10.24 7.44 1.48
C ASN A 56 -10.81 6.29 0.60
N SER A 57 -10.37 6.17 -0.66
CA SER A 57 -10.77 5.09 -1.55
C SER A 57 -9.90 3.85 -1.41
N GLY A 58 -8.76 3.94 -0.70
CA GLY A 58 -7.78 2.88 -0.57
C GLY A 58 -6.98 2.61 -1.84
N ARG A 59 -7.11 3.45 -2.86
CA ARG A 59 -6.56 3.22 -4.21
C ARG A 59 -5.24 3.92 -4.44
N TYR A 60 -5.08 5.11 -3.86
CA TYR A 60 -3.84 5.86 -3.97
C TYR A 60 -3.00 5.61 -2.73
N VAL A 61 -1.80 5.10 -2.92
CA VAL A 61 -0.86 4.81 -1.83
C VAL A 61 0.15 5.94 -1.75
N TYR A 62 0.40 6.42 -0.54
CA TYR A 62 1.40 7.44 -0.24
C TYR A 62 2.43 6.82 0.66
N ALA A 63 3.70 6.96 0.30
CA ALA A 63 4.80 6.52 1.14
C ALA A 63 5.73 7.69 1.43
N ILE A 64 6.22 7.72 2.67
CA ILE A 64 7.27 8.61 3.13
C ILE A 64 8.33 7.79 3.83
N TRP A 65 9.59 8.13 3.65
CA TRP A 65 10.70 7.46 4.32
C TRP A 65 11.84 8.44 4.53
N LYS A 66 12.76 8.08 5.43
CA LYS A 66 14.02 8.78 5.61
C LYS A 66 15.09 8.04 4.82
N ARG A 67 15.90 8.79 4.09
CA ARG A 67 17.14 8.31 3.50
C ARG A 67 18.32 8.86 4.29
N ASP A 68 19.21 7.96 4.69
CA ASP A 68 20.54 8.33 5.15
C ASP A 68 21.41 8.62 3.91
N ASP A 69 21.96 9.83 3.82
CA ASP A 69 22.83 10.23 2.71
C ASP A 69 24.32 10.10 3.03
N GLY A 70 24.66 9.37 4.10
CA GLY A 70 26.03 9.20 4.59
C GLY A 70 26.55 10.40 5.39
N THR A 71 25.68 11.34 5.75
CA THR A 71 26.00 12.49 6.62
C THR A 71 25.24 12.39 7.94
N VAL A 72 25.36 13.41 8.81
CA VAL A 72 24.59 13.49 10.06
C VAL A 72 23.11 13.86 9.81
N THR A 73 22.74 14.14 8.55
CA THR A 73 21.40 14.62 8.18
C THR A 73 20.60 13.55 7.44
N TYR A 74 19.29 13.50 7.72
CA TYR A 74 18.35 12.68 6.96
C TYR A 74 17.69 13.49 5.85
N VAL A 75 17.41 12.81 4.74
CA VAL A 75 16.60 13.33 3.65
C VAL A 75 15.23 12.66 3.71
N ILE A 76 14.16 13.43 3.91
CA ILE A 76 12.80 12.92 3.82
C ILE A 76 12.43 12.83 2.34
N GLN A 77 11.96 11.68 1.91
CA GLN A 77 11.48 11.44 0.56
C GLN A 77 10.01 11.03 0.58
N THR A 78 9.32 11.32 -0.51
CA THR A 78 7.91 10.93 -0.69
C THR A 78 7.65 10.42 -2.08
N THR A 79 6.74 9.46 -2.19
CA THR A 79 6.20 8.98 -3.45
C THR A 79 4.72 8.64 -3.33
N THR A 80 4.07 8.55 -4.48
CA THR A 80 2.68 8.13 -4.63
C THR A 80 2.59 7.00 -5.64
N SER A 81 1.75 6.01 -5.36
CA SER A 81 1.28 5.04 -6.36
C SER A 81 -0.10 5.45 -6.84
N ARG A 82 -0.28 5.41 -8.17
CA ARG A 82 -1.56 5.63 -8.85
C ARG A 82 -2.20 4.36 -9.38
N ASP A 83 -1.55 3.22 -9.18
CA ASP A 83 -1.91 1.89 -9.69
C ASP A 83 -2.11 0.88 -8.56
N PHE A 84 -2.70 1.35 -7.45
CA PHE A 84 -3.11 0.51 -6.32
C PHE A 84 -1.95 -0.20 -5.62
N GLY A 85 -0.77 0.42 -5.58
CA GLY A 85 0.43 -0.09 -4.92
C GLY A 85 1.25 -1.07 -5.76
N SER A 86 0.90 -1.28 -7.03
CA SER A 86 1.68 -2.16 -7.94
C SER A 86 3.01 -1.51 -8.34
N TYR A 87 3.04 -0.18 -8.45
CA TYR A 87 4.24 0.60 -8.71
C TYR A 87 4.22 1.87 -7.88
N LEU A 88 5.35 2.16 -7.23
CA LEU A 88 5.58 3.46 -6.61
C LEU A 88 6.31 4.31 -7.65
N GLU A 89 5.76 5.49 -7.95
CA GLU A 89 6.42 6.42 -8.85
C GLU A 89 7.80 6.80 -8.27
N ARG A 90 8.73 7.28 -9.12
CA ARG A 90 10.01 7.80 -8.60
C ARG A 90 9.76 8.92 -7.58
N CYS A 91 10.66 9.05 -6.60
CA CYS A 91 10.60 10.08 -5.56
C CYS A 91 10.32 11.47 -6.18
N TYR A 92 9.16 12.06 -5.86
CA TYR A 92 8.71 13.34 -6.44
C TYR A 92 9.47 14.55 -5.90
N GLY A 93 9.98 14.43 -4.69
CA GLY A 93 10.66 15.53 -4.01
C GLY A 93 11.29 15.06 -2.72
N SER A 94 12.27 15.83 -2.29
CA SER A 94 13.01 15.56 -1.07
C SER A 94 13.11 16.80 -0.19
N ILE A 95 13.00 16.58 1.11
CA ILE A 95 13.25 17.62 2.12
C ILE A 95 14.50 17.20 2.88
N ARG A 96 15.57 17.98 2.74
CA ARG A 96 16.77 17.81 3.55
C ARG A 96 16.60 18.58 4.86
N LEU A 97 16.84 17.90 5.97
CA LEU A 97 16.92 18.54 7.28
C LEU A 97 18.34 19.07 7.49
N GLU A 98 18.46 20.35 7.81
CA GLU A 98 19.74 21.02 8.10
C GLU A 98 19.75 21.48 9.56
N PRO A 99 20.92 21.72 10.17
CA PRO A 99 21.01 22.12 11.58
C PRO A 99 20.14 23.33 11.96
N ASN A 100 19.85 24.22 11.01
CA ASN A 100 19.11 25.46 11.23
C ASN A 100 17.84 25.60 10.36
N GLY A 101 17.34 24.51 9.76
CA GLY A 101 16.16 24.61 8.91
C GLY A 101 15.94 23.40 8.01
N TYR A 102 15.20 23.61 6.92
CA TYR A 102 14.97 22.59 5.92
C TYR A 102 15.12 23.17 4.52
N ARG A 103 15.59 22.33 3.60
CA ARG A 103 15.66 22.64 2.18
C ARG A 103 14.82 21.64 1.41
N ALA A 104 13.76 22.13 0.77
CA ALA A 104 12.95 21.33 -0.14
C ALA A 104 13.53 21.40 -1.57
N THR A 105 13.60 20.26 -2.23
CA THR A 105 13.93 20.14 -3.65
C THR A 105 12.86 19.32 -4.34
N ASN A 106 12.38 19.84 -5.46
CA ASN A 106 11.49 19.10 -6.35
C ASN A 106 12.39 18.36 -7.36
N ASN A 107 12.25 17.04 -7.42
CA ASN A 107 12.98 16.21 -8.38
C ASN A 107 12.08 16.04 -9.62
N ASN A 108 11.87 17.14 -10.35
CA ASN A 108 11.22 17.11 -11.66
C ASN A 108 12.21 16.66 -12.74
#